data_AF-A0A183EFU6-F1
#
_entry.id   AF-A0A183EFU6-F1
#
_cell.length_a   1.000
_cell.length_b   1.000
_cell.length_c   1.000
_cell.angle_alpha   90.00
_cell.angle_beta   90.00
_cell.angle_gamma   90.00
#
_symmetry.space_group_name_H-M   'P 1'
#
loop_
_entity.id
_entity.type
_entity.pdbx_description
1 polymer ?
#
loop_
_entity_poly.entity_id
_entity_poly.type
_entity_poly.pdbx_seq_one_letter_code
_entity_poly.pdbx_strand_id
1 'polypeptide(L)'
;MLLILILFFPQLCLATCPDVAACIARVRKIVAEPRHYWFGEQWRETCIGRHVDPIQCYNPKSLQTFHSLGSRLFRVQTYQNDYLRNLRIFPTISYRSEKDGIQTYRACDHDFTVKSNGGVEMTEIHPDMEAVKPFDVRYAPDVQWTGIYNHSYLILAIDVGFGTLNYLALRSPSGDKVRTFIAKRVCFLLLRG
;
A
#
# COMPACT_ATOMS: atom_id res chain seq x y z
N MET A 1 -26.31 18.50 -38.56
CA MET A 1 -25.45 19.60 -38.07
C MET A 1 -24.68 19.30 -36.78
N LEU A 2 -24.99 18.22 -36.03
CA LEU A 2 -24.24 17.85 -34.81
C LEU A 2 -22.99 16.98 -35.07
N LEU A 3 -22.91 16.30 -36.22
CA LEU A 3 -21.81 15.38 -36.56
C LEU A 3 -20.49 16.07 -36.96
N ILE A 4 -20.54 17.33 -37.36
CA ILE A 4 -19.35 18.06 -37.85
C ILE A 4 -18.50 18.59 -36.69
N LEU A 5 -19.10 18.83 -35.51
CA LEU A 5 -18.38 19.31 -34.32
C LEU A 5 -17.44 18.25 -33.70
N ILE A 6 -17.68 16.96 -33.94
CA ILE A 6 -16.84 15.87 -33.42
C ILE A 6 -15.54 15.71 -34.24
N LEU A 7 -15.56 16.11 -35.52
CA LEU A 7 -14.39 16.02 -36.41
C LEU A 7 -13.39 17.18 -36.20
N PHE A 8 -13.78 18.24 -35.51
CA PHE A 8 -12.91 19.40 -35.23
C PHE A 8 -12.28 19.41 -33.83
N PHE A 9 -12.57 18.41 -32.98
CA PHE A 9 -11.92 18.26 -31.66
C PHE A 9 -11.18 16.92 -31.49
N PRO A 10 -10.20 16.57 -32.33
CA PRO A 10 -9.27 15.48 -32.00
C PRO A 10 -8.36 15.84 -30.81
N GLN A 11 -8.36 17.11 -30.38
CA GLN A 11 -7.50 17.64 -29.31
C GLN A 11 -8.03 17.43 -27.89
N LEU A 12 -9.19 16.79 -27.69
CA LEU A 12 -9.62 16.41 -26.33
C LEU A 12 -8.89 15.15 -25.81
N CYS A 13 -8.14 14.46 -26.66
CA CYS A 13 -7.07 13.56 -26.24
C CYS A 13 -5.73 14.32 -26.21
N LEU A 14 -5.61 15.34 -25.36
CA LEU A 14 -4.31 15.88 -24.99
C LEU A 14 -3.53 14.74 -24.32
N ALA A 15 -2.59 14.14 -25.06
CA ALA A 15 -1.48 13.44 -24.44
C ALA A 15 -0.89 14.42 -23.42
N THR A 16 -1.01 14.09 -22.13
CA THR A 16 -0.67 14.96 -21.00
C THR A 16 0.82 15.35 -20.95
N CYS A 17 1.64 14.82 -21.88
CA CYS A 17 3.01 15.23 -22.13
C CYS A 17 3.39 15.08 -23.62
N PRO A 18 3.52 16.19 -24.38
CA PRO A 18 3.95 16.14 -25.79
C PRO A 18 5.42 15.73 -25.98
N ASP A 19 6.24 15.85 -24.92
CA ASP A 19 7.61 15.33 -24.87
C ASP A 19 7.74 14.36 -23.69
N VAL A 20 7.68 13.06 -24.01
CA VAL A 20 7.74 11.98 -23.01
C VAL A 20 9.07 11.97 -22.27
N ALA A 21 10.19 12.29 -22.92
CA ALA A 21 11.50 12.27 -22.29
C ALA A 21 11.65 13.40 -21.27
N ALA A 22 11.24 14.61 -21.64
CA ALA A 22 11.19 15.74 -20.71
C ALA A 22 10.18 15.50 -19.58
N CYS A 23 9.06 14.84 -19.87
CA CYS A 23 8.06 14.45 -18.87
C CYS A 23 8.66 13.51 -17.82
N ILE A 24 9.27 12.41 -18.28
CA ILE A 24 9.92 11.43 -17.41
C ILE A 24 11.03 12.09 -16.60
N ALA A 25 11.82 12.99 -17.20
CA ALA A 25 12.85 13.74 -16.48
C ALA A 25 12.27 14.63 -15.36
N ARG A 26 11.16 15.32 -15.63
CA ARG A 26 10.45 16.14 -14.63
C ARG A 26 9.84 15.27 -13.53
N VAL A 27 9.20 14.17 -13.88
CA VAL A 27 8.67 13.20 -12.89
C VAL A 27 9.79 12.67 -12.04
N ARG A 28 10.92 12.25 -12.62
CA ARG A 28 12.11 11.80 -11.86
C ARG A 28 12.62 12.88 -10.92
N LYS A 29 12.65 14.15 -11.36
CA LYS A 29 13.06 15.28 -10.52
C LYS A 29 12.11 15.50 -9.34
N ILE A 30 10.80 15.45 -9.57
CA ILE A 30 9.79 15.62 -8.51
C ILE A 30 9.80 14.42 -7.55
N VAL A 31 9.89 13.20 -8.07
CA VAL A 31 10.00 11.96 -7.28
C VAL A 31 11.26 11.94 -6.42
N ALA A 32 12.34 12.58 -6.88
CA ALA A 32 13.57 12.73 -6.12
C ALA A 32 13.50 13.86 -5.06
N GLU A 33 12.45 14.68 -5.04
CA GLU A 33 12.33 15.78 -4.09
C GLU A 33 11.67 15.31 -2.78
N PRO A 34 12.44 15.09 -1.69
CA PRO A 34 11.95 14.31 -0.56
C PRO A 34 10.98 15.08 0.34
N ARG A 35 10.80 16.39 0.10
CA ARG A 35 9.83 17.26 0.80
C ARG A 35 8.44 17.28 0.16
N HIS A 36 8.29 16.78 -1.06
CA HIS A 36 7.02 16.85 -1.80
C HIS A 36 6.02 15.77 -1.36
N TYR A 37 6.49 14.74 -0.64
CA TYR A 37 5.69 13.59 -0.24
C TYR A 37 5.52 13.54 1.28
N TRP A 38 4.35 13.08 1.74
CA TRP A 38 4.06 12.84 3.16
C TRP A 38 4.65 11.50 3.65
N PHE A 39 5.63 10.97 2.93
CA PHE A 39 6.32 9.71 3.18
C PHE A 39 7.78 9.81 2.70
N GLY A 40 8.64 8.87 3.10
CA GLY A 40 10.07 8.91 2.79
C GLY A 40 10.94 9.24 4.01
N GLU A 41 12.26 9.13 3.84
CA GLU A 41 13.22 9.30 4.94
C GLU A 41 13.22 10.72 5.54
N GLN A 42 13.02 11.75 4.72
CA GLN A 42 12.96 13.13 5.23
C GLN A 42 11.67 13.38 6.02
N TRP A 43 10.53 12.82 5.58
CA TRP A 43 9.29 12.89 6.36
C TRP A 43 9.42 12.11 7.67
N ARG A 44 10.11 10.96 7.66
CA ARG A 44 10.42 10.18 8.86
C ARG A 44 11.08 11.02 9.96
N GLU A 45 12.03 11.88 9.61
CA GLU A 45 12.68 12.76 10.58
C GLU A 45 11.70 13.69 11.29
N THR A 46 10.62 14.10 10.61
CA THR A 46 9.55 14.91 11.22
C THR A 46 8.58 14.09 12.07
N CYS A 47 8.51 12.78 11.84
CA CYS A 47 7.65 11.84 12.55
C CYS A 47 8.30 11.20 13.79
N ILE A 48 9.55 11.54 14.11
CA ILE A 48 10.27 11.00 15.27
C ILE A 48 10.16 12.00 16.45
N GLY A 49 9.34 11.66 17.45
CA GLY A 49 9.19 12.46 18.68
C GLY A 49 8.30 11.76 19.72
N ARG A 50 8.49 12.06 21.01
CA ARG A 50 7.76 11.40 22.13
C ARG A 50 6.23 11.57 22.11
N HIS A 51 5.71 12.56 21.37
CA HIS A 51 4.28 12.91 21.33
C HIS A 51 3.66 12.82 19.94
N VAL A 52 4.38 12.28 18.95
CA VAL A 52 3.87 12.12 17.59
C VAL A 52 3.38 10.69 17.44
N ASP A 53 2.06 10.50 17.26
CA ASP A 53 1.53 9.21 16.83
C ASP A 53 2.01 8.96 15.39
N PRO A 54 2.93 8.03 15.17
CA PRO A 54 3.52 7.93 13.86
C PRO A 54 2.55 7.24 12.87
N ILE A 55 1.47 6.58 13.35
CA ILE A 55 0.35 6.19 12.49
C ILE A 55 -0.26 7.43 11.83
N GLN A 56 -0.55 8.45 12.63
CA GLN A 56 -1.13 9.70 12.12
C GLN A 56 -0.14 10.47 11.24
N CYS A 57 1.16 10.36 11.52
CA CYS A 57 2.19 11.04 10.75
C CYS A 57 2.36 10.48 9.32
N TYR A 58 2.32 9.15 9.15
CA TYR A 58 2.41 8.52 7.82
C TYR A 58 1.06 8.35 7.13
N ASN A 59 -0.05 8.46 7.87
CA ASN A 59 -1.41 8.37 7.36
C ASN A 59 -2.30 9.53 7.84
N PRO A 60 -1.99 10.77 7.41
CA PRO A 60 -2.73 11.94 7.86
C PRO A 60 -4.21 11.82 7.48
N LYS A 61 -5.09 12.27 8.39
CA LYS A 61 -6.55 12.14 8.25
C LYS A 61 -7.07 12.69 6.91
N SER A 62 -6.45 13.74 6.39
CA SER A 62 -6.78 14.36 5.10
C SER A 62 -6.55 13.46 3.88
N LEU A 63 -5.72 12.43 3.99
CA LEU A 63 -5.41 11.49 2.91
C LEU A 63 -6.10 10.13 3.06
N GLN A 64 -6.86 9.92 4.14
CA GLN A 64 -7.52 8.65 4.42
C GLN A 64 -8.69 8.33 3.48
N THR A 65 -9.18 9.28 2.69
CA THR A 65 -10.23 9.03 1.69
C THR A 65 -9.66 8.56 0.34
N PHE A 66 -8.34 8.47 0.23
CA PHE A 66 -7.64 8.05 -0.99
C PHE A 66 -6.98 6.69 -0.78
N HIS A 67 -7.39 5.74 -1.61
CA HIS A 67 -7.17 4.31 -1.41
C HIS A 67 -5.87 3.78 -2.03
N SER A 68 -5.45 4.36 -3.15
CA SER A 68 -4.17 4.05 -3.82
C SER A 68 -3.14 5.17 -3.64
N LEU A 69 -1.84 4.85 -3.82
CA LEU A 69 -0.79 5.87 -3.87
C LEU A 69 -1.09 6.96 -4.91
N GLY A 70 -1.56 6.57 -6.10
CA GLY A 70 -1.95 7.51 -7.15
C GLY A 70 -3.10 8.43 -6.70
N SER A 71 -4.15 7.86 -6.12
CA SER A 71 -5.27 8.66 -5.59
C SER A 71 -4.82 9.65 -4.51
N ARG A 72 -3.88 9.27 -3.65
CA ARG A 72 -3.32 10.15 -2.61
C ARG A 72 -2.48 11.28 -3.20
N LEU A 73 -1.66 10.97 -4.20
CA LEU A 73 -0.82 11.94 -4.90
C LEU A 73 -1.64 12.99 -5.64
N PHE A 74 -2.68 12.55 -6.36
CA PHE A 74 -3.50 13.44 -7.21
C PHE A 74 -4.75 13.97 -6.50
N ARG A 75 -5.04 13.50 -5.28
CA ARG A 75 -6.27 13.80 -4.53
C ARG A 75 -7.55 13.48 -5.31
N VAL A 76 -7.55 12.35 -6.00
CA VAL A 76 -8.68 11.86 -6.81
C VAL A 76 -9.20 10.56 -6.22
N GLN A 77 -10.48 10.50 -5.84
CA GLN A 77 -11.11 9.24 -5.42
C GLN A 77 -11.27 8.33 -6.63
N THR A 78 -10.55 7.21 -6.66
CA THR A 78 -10.56 6.34 -7.83
C THR A 78 -11.75 5.39 -7.86
N TYR A 79 -12.21 4.84 -6.71
CA TYR A 79 -13.30 3.86 -6.65
C TYR A 79 -13.95 3.75 -5.25
N GLN A 80 -15.19 3.25 -5.18
CA GLN A 80 -15.87 2.83 -3.94
C GLN A 80 -15.60 1.33 -3.64
N ASN A 81 -15.49 0.92 -2.37
CA ASN A 81 -15.09 -0.43 -1.96
C ASN A 81 -16.05 -1.54 -2.43
N ASP A 82 -17.37 -1.32 -2.35
CA ASP A 82 -18.37 -2.28 -2.85
C ASP A 82 -18.20 -2.56 -4.35
N TYR A 83 -17.75 -1.57 -5.10
CA TYR A 83 -17.42 -1.73 -6.51
C TYR A 83 -16.17 -2.60 -6.69
N LEU A 84 -15.10 -2.34 -5.93
CA LEU A 84 -13.83 -3.10 -6.02
C LEU A 84 -13.99 -4.58 -5.64
N ARG A 85 -14.78 -4.89 -4.60
CA ARG A 85 -15.04 -6.28 -4.16
C ARG A 85 -15.73 -7.10 -5.25
N ASN A 86 -16.65 -6.50 -5.99
CA ASN A 86 -17.41 -7.18 -7.05
C ASN A 86 -16.58 -7.49 -8.30
N LEU A 87 -15.49 -6.75 -8.53
CA LEU A 87 -14.66 -6.95 -9.71
C LEU A 87 -13.87 -8.27 -9.67
N ARG A 88 -13.70 -8.88 -8.48
CA ARG A 88 -12.87 -10.09 -8.26
C ARG A 88 -11.41 -9.95 -8.75
N ILE A 89 -11.00 -8.76 -9.18
CA ILE A 89 -9.64 -8.46 -9.64
C ILE A 89 -8.68 -8.22 -8.49
N PHE A 90 -9.16 -8.02 -7.26
CA PHE A 90 -8.31 -7.82 -6.09
C PHE A 90 -8.22 -9.09 -5.25
N PRO A 91 -7.01 -9.46 -4.78
CA PRO A 91 -6.88 -10.52 -3.81
C PRO A 91 -7.41 -10.08 -2.44
N THR A 92 -7.99 -11.02 -1.70
CA THR A 92 -8.18 -10.89 -0.26
C THR A 92 -6.84 -11.14 0.43
N ILE A 93 -6.40 -10.20 1.25
CA ILE A 93 -5.14 -10.30 2.00
C ILE A 93 -5.49 -10.27 3.48
N SER A 94 -4.96 -11.21 4.26
CA SER A 94 -5.16 -11.24 5.70
C SER A 94 -3.88 -11.57 6.45
N TYR A 95 -3.78 -11.07 7.68
CA TYR A 95 -2.66 -11.31 8.58
C TYR A 95 -3.14 -12.02 9.84
N ARG A 96 -2.41 -13.06 10.23
CA ARG A 96 -2.64 -13.78 11.48
C ARG A 96 -1.75 -13.18 12.56
N SER A 97 -2.31 -12.82 13.70
CA SER A 97 -1.56 -12.36 14.86
C SER A 97 -1.91 -13.20 16.09
N GLU A 98 -0.90 -13.84 16.67
CA GLU A 98 -1.04 -14.53 17.96
C GLU A 98 -0.80 -13.51 19.06
N LYS A 99 -1.81 -13.26 19.90
CA LYS A 99 -1.79 -12.20 20.93
C LYS A 99 -1.87 -12.73 22.35
N ASP A 100 -1.46 -13.98 22.56
CA ASP A 100 -1.48 -14.59 23.88
C ASP A 100 -0.14 -14.37 24.61
N GLY A 101 -0.23 -14.13 25.91
CA GLY A 101 0.90 -13.89 26.79
C GLY A 101 1.65 -12.58 26.57
N ILE A 102 2.92 -12.59 26.99
CA ILE A 102 3.85 -11.47 26.84
C ILE A 102 4.78 -11.81 25.69
N GLN A 103 4.72 -11.01 24.63
CA GLN A 103 5.56 -11.18 23.45
C GLN A 103 6.42 -9.95 23.22
N THR A 104 7.62 -10.18 22.72
CA THR A 104 8.52 -9.11 22.30
C THR A 104 8.71 -9.14 20.79
N TYR A 105 8.78 -7.96 20.18
CA TYR A 105 9.07 -7.82 18.76
C TYR A 105 9.94 -6.59 18.52
N ARG A 106 10.78 -6.65 17.48
CA ARG A 106 11.66 -5.54 17.09
C ARG A 106 11.10 -4.81 15.88
N ALA A 107 10.82 -3.52 16.01
CA ALA A 107 10.39 -2.64 14.93
C ALA A 107 11.01 -1.24 15.10
N CYS A 108 11.17 -0.47 14.02
CA CYS A 108 11.81 0.86 14.09
C CYS A 108 13.14 0.90 14.86
N ASP A 109 13.94 -0.15 14.82
CA ASP A 109 15.18 -0.29 15.61
C ASP A 109 14.98 -0.29 17.15
N HIS A 110 13.74 -0.38 17.62
CA HIS A 110 13.34 -0.51 19.02
C HIS A 110 12.77 -1.89 19.31
N ASP A 111 12.96 -2.36 20.53
CA ASP A 111 12.33 -3.58 21.03
C ASP A 111 11.06 -3.19 21.79
N PHE A 112 9.93 -3.80 21.41
CA PHE A 112 8.62 -3.55 21.97
C PHE A 112 8.12 -4.79 22.70
N THR A 113 7.41 -4.57 23.81
CA THR A 113 6.73 -5.63 24.55
C THR A 113 5.22 -5.43 24.41
N VAL A 114 4.53 -6.43 23.89
CA VAL A 114 3.08 -6.48 23.80
C VAL A 114 2.58 -7.49 24.82
N LYS A 115 1.78 -7.02 25.77
CA LYS A 115 1.04 -7.87 26.70
C LYS A 115 -0.41 -7.87 26.27
N SER A 116 -0.94 -9.03 25.93
CA SER A 116 -2.32 -9.20 25.56
C SER A 116 -2.82 -10.53 26.11
N ASN A 117 -4.08 -10.56 26.53
CA ASN A 117 -4.75 -11.77 27.01
C ASN A 117 -5.69 -12.28 25.91
N GLY A 118 -5.25 -12.18 24.65
CA GLY A 118 -6.05 -12.47 23.46
C GLY A 118 -5.57 -13.74 22.77
N GLY A 119 -6.46 -14.41 22.05
CA GLY A 119 -6.08 -15.58 21.26
C GLY A 119 -5.41 -15.22 19.93
N VAL A 120 -5.74 -15.99 18.91
CA VAL A 120 -5.38 -15.70 17.52
C VAL A 120 -6.37 -14.70 16.94
N GLU A 121 -5.88 -13.60 16.38
CA GLU A 121 -6.66 -12.61 15.65
C GLU A 121 -6.30 -12.64 14.16
N MET A 122 -7.30 -12.44 13.31
CA MET A 122 -7.13 -12.32 11.87
C MET A 122 -7.50 -10.89 11.44
N THR A 123 -6.56 -10.20 10.81
CA THR A 123 -6.78 -8.85 10.26
C THR A 123 -6.86 -8.94 8.75
N GLU A 124 -8.05 -8.80 8.19
CA GLU A 124 -8.25 -8.66 6.75
C GLU A 124 -7.94 -7.22 6.32
N ILE A 125 -7.23 -7.11 5.20
CA ILE A 125 -6.80 -5.84 4.63
C ILE A 125 -7.80 -5.36 3.60
N HIS A 126 -8.26 -4.13 3.76
CA HIS A 126 -9.10 -3.47 2.77
C HIS A 126 -8.77 -1.97 2.69
N PRO A 127 -9.02 -1.30 1.55
CA PRO A 127 -8.58 0.09 1.36
C PRO A 127 -9.20 1.13 2.31
N ASP A 128 -10.30 0.77 2.99
CA ASP A 128 -11.00 1.61 3.97
C ASP A 128 -10.55 1.37 5.42
N MET A 129 -9.70 0.38 5.66
CA MET A 129 -9.32 0.02 7.03
C MET A 129 -8.50 1.11 7.71
N GLU A 130 -8.59 1.19 9.02
CA GLU A 130 -7.63 1.97 9.79
C GLU A 130 -6.23 1.37 9.68
N ALA A 131 -5.22 2.23 9.85
CA ALA A 131 -3.84 1.75 9.82
C ALA A 131 -3.60 0.72 10.92
N VAL A 132 -2.88 -0.34 10.58
CA VAL A 132 -2.67 -1.49 11.46
C VAL A 132 -1.34 -1.36 12.18
N LYS A 133 -1.30 -1.82 13.43
CA LYS A 133 -0.06 -1.85 14.21
C LYS A 133 0.90 -2.88 13.61
N PRO A 134 2.22 -2.60 13.56
CA PRO A 134 3.19 -3.56 13.05
C PRO A 134 3.12 -4.95 13.67
N PHE A 135 2.84 -5.02 14.97
CA PHE A 135 2.69 -6.28 15.67
C PHE A 135 1.64 -7.19 15.02
N ASP A 136 0.51 -6.63 14.61
CA ASP A 136 -0.62 -7.41 14.08
C ASP A 136 -0.36 -7.95 12.67
N VAL A 137 0.62 -7.38 11.96
CA VAL A 137 1.00 -7.72 10.57
C VAL A 137 2.44 -8.22 10.46
N ARG A 138 3.02 -8.69 11.58
CA ARG A 138 4.44 -9.09 11.67
C ARG A 138 4.79 -10.40 10.96
N TYR A 139 3.79 -11.19 10.58
CA TYR A 139 3.95 -12.45 9.86
C TYR A 139 3.58 -12.32 8.39
N ALA A 140 3.92 -13.33 7.60
CA ALA A 140 3.57 -13.37 6.18
C ALA A 140 2.03 -13.31 6.01
N PRO A 141 1.53 -12.53 5.05
CA PRO A 141 0.10 -12.51 4.76
C PRO A 141 -0.36 -13.86 4.19
N ASP A 142 -1.60 -14.22 4.51
CA ASP A 142 -2.38 -15.12 3.68
C ASP A 142 -3.03 -14.31 2.55
N VAL A 143 -2.77 -14.73 1.32
CA VAL A 143 -3.29 -14.08 0.12
C VAL A 143 -4.20 -15.08 -0.58
N GLN A 144 -5.46 -14.72 -0.76
CA GLN A 144 -6.46 -15.51 -1.46
C GLN A 144 -6.97 -14.73 -2.66
N TRP A 145 -6.91 -15.31 -3.86
CA TRP A 145 -7.30 -14.61 -5.07
C TRP A 145 -8.20 -15.49 -5.91
N THR A 146 -9.50 -15.21 -5.85
CA THR A 146 -10.54 -16.06 -6.45
C THR A 146 -10.84 -15.70 -7.91
N GLY A 147 -10.59 -14.46 -8.35
CA GLY A 147 -10.89 -14.04 -9.73
C GLY A 147 -9.86 -14.44 -10.77
N ILE A 148 -8.82 -15.18 -10.36
CA ILE A 148 -7.67 -15.45 -11.20
C ILE A 148 -7.42 -16.96 -11.25
N TYR A 149 -7.78 -17.57 -12.39
CA TYR A 149 -7.60 -18.99 -12.65
C TYR A 149 -6.56 -19.20 -13.74
N ASN A 150 -5.82 -20.32 -13.68
CA ASN A 150 -4.98 -20.87 -14.75
C ASN A 150 -3.76 -20.07 -15.23
N HIS A 151 -3.36 -18.98 -14.57
CA HIS A 151 -2.05 -18.37 -14.85
C HIS A 151 -1.17 -18.28 -13.60
N SER A 152 0.11 -17.95 -13.82
CA SER A 152 1.06 -17.71 -12.74
C SER A 152 1.22 -16.21 -12.52
N TYR A 153 1.34 -15.81 -11.26
CA TYR A 153 1.34 -14.41 -10.86
C TYR A 153 2.43 -14.13 -9.84
N LEU A 154 2.98 -12.93 -9.95
CA LEU A 154 3.91 -12.38 -9.00
C LEU A 154 3.14 -11.44 -8.06
N ILE A 155 3.15 -11.73 -6.77
CA ILE A 155 2.58 -10.87 -5.73
C ILE A 155 3.72 -10.17 -5.02
N LEU A 156 3.65 -8.84 -4.96
CA LEU A 156 4.62 -7.99 -4.29
C LEU A 156 3.90 -7.14 -3.25
N ALA A 157 4.37 -7.17 -2.00
CA ALA A 157 4.02 -6.14 -1.02
C ALA A 157 5.23 -5.21 -0.86
N ILE A 158 5.07 -3.96 -1.31
CA ILE A 158 6.12 -2.95 -1.30
C ILE A 158 5.69 -1.85 -0.34
N ASP A 159 6.59 -1.48 0.56
CA ASP A 159 6.46 -0.26 1.33
C ASP A 159 6.99 0.91 0.50
N VAL A 160 6.08 1.71 -0.05
CA VAL A 160 6.44 2.88 -0.86
C VAL A 160 7.08 3.97 0.00
N GLY A 161 6.75 4.03 1.29
CA GLY A 161 7.31 4.99 2.23
C GLY A 161 8.81 4.78 2.47
N PHE A 162 9.26 3.54 2.39
CA PHE A 162 10.64 3.14 2.69
C PHE A 162 11.37 2.48 1.51
N GLY A 163 10.69 2.30 0.37
CA GLY A 163 11.23 1.63 -0.80
C GLY A 163 11.58 0.16 -0.57
N THR A 164 10.93 -0.51 0.38
CA THR A 164 11.28 -1.89 0.76
C THR A 164 10.29 -2.90 0.20
N LEU A 165 10.83 -4.02 -0.31
CA LEU A 165 10.03 -5.21 -0.61
C LEU A 165 9.83 -6.01 0.67
N ASN A 166 8.60 -6.13 1.15
CA ASN A 166 8.24 -6.82 2.38
C ASN A 166 7.74 -8.25 2.12
N TYR A 167 7.14 -8.49 0.96
CA TYR A 167 6.65 -9.81 0.57
C TYR A 167 6.79 -10.03 -0.93
N LEU A 168 7.21 -11.23 -1.30
CA LEU A 168 7.31 -11.72 -2.67
C LEU A 168 6.70 -13.12 -2.72
N ALA A 169 5.74 -13.34 -3.60
CA ALA A 169 5.27 -14.68 -3.92
C ALA A 169 5.09 -14.91 -5.41
N LEU A 170 5.58 -16.06 -5.89
CA LEU A 170 5.24 -16.60 -7.21
C LEU A 170 4.18 -17.67 -7.02
N ARG A 171 2.93 -17.32 -7.34
CA ARG A 171 1.80 -18.24 -7.32
C ARG A 171 1.61 -18.85 -8.69
N SER A 172 1.44 -20.16 -8.74
CA SER A 172 1.09 -20.90 -9.96
C SER A 172 -0.17 -21.74 -9.73
N PRO A 173 -0.86 -22.21 -10.79
CA PRO A 173 -2.05 -23.06 -10.64
C PRO A 173 -1.79 -24.34 -9.83
N SER A 174 -0.54 -24.84 -9.81
CA SER A 174 -0.11 -25.98 -9.00
C SER A 174 0.28 -25.63 -7.56
N GLY A 175 0.04 -24.40 -7.11
CA GLY A 175 0.45 -23.88 -5.81
C GLY A 175 1.63 -22.90 -5.87
N ASP A 176 2.06 -22.42 -4.71
CA ASP A 176 3.07 -21.37 -4.61
C ASP A 176 4.48 -21.95 -4.69
N LYS A 177 5.28 -21.43 -5.62
CA LYS A 177 6.64 -21.93 -5.88
C LYS A 177 7.71 -21.22 -5.09
N VAL A 178 7.51 -19.94 -4.81
CA VAL A 178 8.42 -19.11 -4.01
C VAL A 178 7.55 -18.23 -3.14
N ARG A 179 7.76 -18.29 -1.83
CA ARG A 179 7.24 -17.32 -0.86
C ARG A 179 8.41 -16.82 -0.04
N THR A 180 8.74 -15.55 -0.18
CA THR A 180 9.73 -14.89 0.65
C THR A 180 9.04 -13.76 1.38
N PHE A 181 8.93 -13.92 2.70
CA PHE A 181 8.57 -12.82 3.58
C PHE A 181 9.85 -12.25 4.14
N ILE A 182 10.10 -10.98 3.83
CA ILE A 182 11.21 -10.26 4.42
C ILE A 182 10.66 -9.65 5.70
N ALA A 183 10.74 -10.42 6.79
CA ALA A 183 10.44 -9.95 8.12
C ALA A 183 11.39 -8.78 8.44
N LYS A 184 10.90 -7.55 8.28
CA LYS A 184 11.67 -6.36 8.59
C LYS A 184 10.89 -5.48 9.55
N ARG A 185 11.67 -4.58 10.16
CA ARG A 185 11.36 -3.60 11.20
C ARG A 185 10.31 -2.58 10.72
N VAL A 186 9.18 -3.06 10.23
CA VAL A 186 8.07 -2.27 9.72
C VAL A 186 7.63 -1.36 10.86
N CYS A 187 7.82 -0.07 10.66
CA CYS A 187 7.38 0.92 11.63
C CYS A 187 5.87 1.06 11.64
N PHE A 188 5.28 0.99 10.45
CA PHE A 188 3.85 1.04 10.19
C PHE A 188 3.64 0.35 8.85
N LEU A 189 2.61 -0.49 8.73
CA LEU A 189 2.22 -1.04 7.45
C LEU A 189 0.96 -0.31 7.01
N LEU A 190 1.13 0.64 6.08
CA LEU A 190 0.01 1.27 5.39
C LEU A 190 -0.48 0.32 4.29
N LEU A 191 -1.19 -0.71 4.71
CA LEU A 191 -1.83 -1.64 3.81
C LEU A 191 -3.17 -1.05 3.36
N ARG A 192 -3.14 -0.29 2.27
CA ARG A 192 -4.34 0.03 1.53
C ARG A 192 -4.09 -0.38 0.08
N GLY A 193 -4.89 -1.36 -0.36
CA GLY A 193 -4.79 -2.01 -1.67
C GLY A 193 -5.14 -1.07 -2.82
#